data_AF-A0A527FZL2-F1
#
_entry.id   AF-A0A527FZL2-F1
#
_cell.length_a   1.000
_cell.length_b   1.000
_cell.length_c   1.000
_cell.angle_alpha   90.00
_cell.angle_beta   90.00
_cell.angle_gamma   90.00
#
_symmetry.space_group_name_H-M   'P 1'
#
loop_
_entity.id
_entity.type
_entity.pdbx_description
1 polymer ?
#
loop_
_entity_poly.entity_id
_entity_poly.type
_entity_poly.pdbx_seq_one_letter_code
_entity_poly.pdbx_strand_id
1 'polypeptide(L)'
;ATYSDSHADYAVRAFEAGCHVFVEKPLATTVADARRVVAAAKANGRKLVIGYILRHHPSWIRLIAEARKLGGPYVFRMNLNQQSSGHTWETHKQ
;
A
#
# COMPACT_ATOMS: atom_id res chain seq x y z
N ALA A 1 -9.23 -7.41 6.40
CA ALA A 1 -7.77 -7.34 6.18
C ALA A 1 -7.16 -8.61 6.75
N THR A 2 -6.21 -9.23 6.03
CA THR A 2 -5.51 -10.45 6.49
C THR A 2 -4.06 -10.11 6.85
N TYR A 3 -3.28 -11.10 7.27
CA TYR A 3 -1.84 -10.92 7.47
C TYR A 3 -1.12 -10.74 6.13
N SER A 4 -0.01 -10.00 6.15
CA SER A 4 0.69 -9.55 4.95
C SER A 4 1.29 -10.67 4.10
N ASP A 5 1.62 -11.80 4.72
CA ASP A 5 2.09 -13.02 4.07
C ASP A 5 1.03 -13.65 3.16
N SER A 6 -0.25 -13.53 3.52
CA SER A 6 -1.38 -14.09 2.78
C SER A 6 -1.95 -13.20 1.68
N HIS A 7 -1.56 -11.92 1.63
CA HIS A 7 -2.13 -10.95 0.68
C HIS A 7 -1.98 -11.38 -0.78
N ALA A 8 -0.81 -11.89 -1.16
CA ALA A 8 -0.50 -12.21 -2.54
C ALA A 8 -1.39 -13.35 -3.08
N ASP A 9 -1.51 -14.43 -2.32
CA ASP A 9 -2.26 -15.61 -2.75
C ASP A 9 -3.77 -15.34 -2.81
N TYR A 10 -4.32 -14.61 -1.84
CA TYR A 10 -5.72 -14.20 -1.89
C TYR A 10 -6.00 -13.23 -3.05
N ALA A 11 -5.09 -12.29 -3.33
CA ALA A 11 -5.26 -11.36 -4.44
C ALA A 11 -5.25 -12.09 -5.79
N VAL A 12 -4.32 -13.02 -6.01
CA VAL A 12 -4.25 -13.83 -7.23
C VAL A 12 -5.54 -14.64 -7.42
N ARG A 13 -5.99 -15.36 -6.38
CA ARG A 13 -7.23 -16.14 -6.44
C ARG A 13 -8.46 -15.28 -6.74
N ALA A 14 -8.53 -14.08 -6.16
CA ALA A 14 -9.61 -13.15 -6.43
C ALA A 14 -9.59 -12.64 -7.89
N PHE A 15 -8.41 -12.42 -8.47
CA PHE A 15 -8.30 -12.06 -9.89
C PHE A 15 -8.72 -13.19 -10.82
N GLU A 16 -8.31 -14.43 -10.53
CA GLU A 16 -8.73 -15.63 -11.28
C GLU A 16 -10.24 -15.86 -11.18
N ALA A 17 -10.86 -15.48 -10.06
CA ALA A 17 -12.31 -15.46 -9.90
C ALA A 17 -13.00 -14.26 -10.60
N GLY A 18 -12.24 -13.40 -11.29
CA GLY A 18 -12.76 -12.27 -12.03
C GLY A 18 -13.12 -11.05 -11.17
N CYS A 19 -12.59 -10.91 -9.96
CA CYS A 19 -12.85 -9.76 -9.09
C CYS A 19 -11.86 -8.61 -9.33
N HIS A 20 -12.30 -7.38 -9.04
CA HIS A 20 -11.38 -6.29 -8.72
C HIS A 20 -10.90 -6.47 -7.27
N VAL A 21 -9.66 -6.06 -6.98
CA VAL A 21 -9.04 -6.31 -5.69
C VAL A 21 -8.52 -5.02 -5.08
N PHE A 22 -8.91 -4.78 -3.82
CA PHE A 22 -8.29 -3.83 -2.92
C PHE A 22 -7.46 -4.60 -1.88
N VAL A 23 -6.20 -4.21 -1.65
CA VAL A 23 -5.29 -4.87 -0.70
C VAL A 23 -4.73 -3.84 0.28
N GLU A 24 -4.73 -4.17 1.58
CA GLU A 24 -4.04 -3.35 2.58
C GLU A 24 -2.53 -3.39 2.37
N LYS A 25 -1.82 -2.32 2.76
CA LYS A 25 -0.35 -2.31 2.66
C LYS A 25 0.28 -3.27 3.70
N PRO A 26 1.42 -3.90 3.39
CA PRO A 26 2.06 -3.98 2.08
C PRO A 26 1.32 -4.94 1.14
N LEU A 27 1.45 -4.73 -0.19
CA LEU A 27 0.84 -5.63 -1.19
C LEU A 27 1.28 -7.09 -1.04
N ALA A 28 2.56 -7.30 -0.72
CA ALA A 28 3.17 -8.60 -0.44
C ALA A 28 4.46 -8.39 0.38
N THR A 29 4.99 -9.47 0.95
CA THR A 29 6.25 -9.46 1.73
C THR A 29 7.50 -9.50 0.84
N THR A 30 7.37 -9.93 -0.42
CA THR A 30 8.48 -9.97 -1.39
C THR A 30 8.13 -9.22 -2.67
N VAL A 31 9.17 -8.74 -3.38
CA VAL A 31 9.00 -8.12 -4.71
C VAL A 31 8.50 -9.12 -5.73
N ALA A 32 8.94 -10.38 -5.64
CA ALA A 32 8.50 -11.45 -6.54
C ALA A 32 6.99 -11.69 -6.44
N ASP A 33 6.45 -11.77 -5.22
CA ASP A 33 5.02 -11.94 -5.00
C ASP A 33 4.21 -10.71 -5.42
N ALA A 34 4.71 -9.51 -5.13
CA ALA A 34 4.07 -8.28 -5.61
C ALA A 34 3.96 -8.27 -7.16
N ARG A 35 5.00 -8.72 -7.87
CA ARG A 35 4.98 -8.84 -9.34
C ARG A 35 3.96 -9.88 -9.81
N ARG A 36 3.84 -11.01 -9.12
CA ARG A 36 2.85 -12.07 -9.40
C ARG A 36 1.42 -11.54 -9.31
N VAL A 37 1.11 -10.75 -8.27
CA VAL A 37 -0.21 -10.12 -8.11
C VAL A 37 -0.50 -9.11 -9.22
N VAL A 38 0.47 -8.26 -9.58
CA VAL A 38 0.31 -7.29 -10.69
C VAL A 38 0.10 -8.01 -12.03
N ALA A 39 0.81 -9.12 -12.27
CA ALA A 39 0.63 -9.92 -13.47
C ALA A 39 -0.79 -10.53 -13.54
N ALA A 40 -1.28 -11.11 -12.44
CA ALA A 40 -2.64 -11.65 -12.35
C ALA A 40 -3.72 -10.59 -12.62
N ALA A 41 -3.57 -9.39 -12.05
CA ALA A 41 -4.48 -8.27 -12.30
C ALA A 41 -4.54 -7.90 -13.80
N LYS A 42 -3.37 -7.81 -14.45
CA LYS A 42 -3.26 -7.51 -15.88
C LYS A 42 -3.86 -8.61 -16.76
N ALA A 43 -3.52 -9.86 -16.48
CA ALA A 43 -3.99 -11.02 -17.25
C ALA A 43 -5.52 -11.15 -17.23
N ASN A 44 -6.15 -10.83 -16.10
CA ASN A 44 -7.60 -10.90 -15.94
C ASN A 44 -8.33 -9.58 -16.31
N GLY A 45 -7.59 -8.53 -16.70
CA GLY A 45 -8.18 -7.22 -17.00
C GLY A 45 -8.91 -6.61 -15.80
N ARG A 46 -8.36 -6.77 -14.59
CA ARG A 46 -8.97 -6.32 -13.33
C ARG A 46 -8.17 -5.20 -12.66
N LYS A 47 -8.86 -4.39 -11.87
CA LYS A 47 -8.26 -3.29 -11.11
C LYS A 47 -7.64 -3.84 -9.83
N LEU A 48 -6.43 -3.36 -9.54
CA LEU A 48 -5.71 -3.56 -8.29
C LEU A 48 -5.51 -2.20 -7.63
N VAL A 49 -5.96 -2.05 -6.38
CA VAL A 49 -5.77 -0.83 -5.57
C VAL A 49 -5.13 -1.22 -4.23
N ILE A 50 -4.14 -0.46 -3.79
CA ILE A 50 -3.46 -0.69 -2.51
C ILE A 50 -3.87 0.42 -1.55
N GLY A 51 -4.04 0.08 -0.27
CA GLY A 51 -4.42 0.98 0.84
C GLY A 51 -3.43 2.10 1.19
N TYR A 52 -2.84 2.78 0.20
CA TYR A 52 -2.07 4.01 0.39
C TYR A 52 -2.98 5.22 0.61
N ILE A 53 -3.76 5.20 1.70
CA ILE A 53 -4.82 6.17 1.99
C ILE A 53 -4.35 7.63 1.94
N LEU A 54 -3.10 7.92 2.33
CA LEU A 54 -2.57 9.28 2.34
C LEU A 54 -2.50 9.91 0.94
N ARG A 55 -2.43 9.10 -0.14
CA ARG A 55 -2.48 9.63 -1.51
C ARG A 55 -3.83 10.24 -1.87
N HIS A 56 -4.88 9.87 -1.15
CA HIS A 56 -6.26 10.32 -1.37
C HIS A 56 -6.73 11.33 -0.32
N HIS A 57 -5.93 11.57 0.73
CA HIS A 57 -6.29 12.54 1.77
C HIS A 57 -6.17 13.98 1.22
N PRO A 58 -7.21 14.82 1.32
CA PRO A 58 -7.21 16.16 0.72
C PRO A 58 -6.01 17.03 1.10
N SER A 59 -5.60 17.00 2.39
CA SER A 59 -4.44 17.76 2.85
C SER A 59 -3.13 17.32 2.20
N TRP A 60 -2.97 16.02 1.93
CA TRP A 60 -1.77 15.47 1.27
C TRP A 60 -1.75 15.81 -0.22
N ILE A 61 -2.91 15.75 -0.88
CA ILE A 61 -3.07 16.18 -2.27
C ILE A 61 -2.67 17.66 -2.40
N ARG A 62 -3.18 18.52 -1.51
CA ARG A 62 -2.84 19.94 -1.50
C ARG A 62 -1.37 20.19 -1.20
N LEU A 63 -0.81 19.51 -0.19
CA LEU A 63 0.61 19.60 0.16
C LEU A 63 1.51 19.32 -1.05
N ILE A 64 1.25 18.22 -1.77
CA ILE A 64 2.02 17.85 -2.97
C ILE A 64 1.85 18.91 -4.08
N ALA A 65 0.62 19.40 -4.28
CA ALA A 65 0.34 20.41 -5.30
C ALA A 65 1.07 21.73 -5.04
N GLU A 66 1.10 22.20 -3.80
CA GLU A 66 1.82 23.43 -3.44
C GLU A 66 3.34 23.21 -3.46
N ALA A 67 3.83 22.08 -2.94
CA ALA A 67 5.26 21.79 -2.93
C ALA A 67 5.88 21.82 -4.35
N ARG A 68 5.16 21.32 -5.36
CA ARG A 68 5.61 21.33 -6.76
C ARG A 68 5.79 22.73 -7.36
N LYS A 69 5.19 23.77 -6.77
CA LYS A 69 5.28 25.15 -7.27
C LYS A 69 6.51 25.90 -6.75
N LEU A 70 7.15 25.42 -5.69
CA LEU A 70 8.10 26.22 -4.89
C LEU A 70 9.46 26.52 -5.56
N GLY A 71 9.77 25.91 -6.71
CA GLY A 71 11.14 25.84 -7.27
C GLY A 71 12.15 25.09 -6.37
N GLY A 72 12.99 24.19 -6.91
CA GLY A 72 13.94 23.41 -6.10
C GLY A 72 15.12 24.22 -5.53
N PRO A 73 15.99 23.60 -4.69
CA PRO A 73 15.91 22.23 -4.18
C PRO A 73 14.96 22.07 -2.98
N TYR A 74 14.39 20.87 -2.82
CA TYR A 74 13.46 20.54 -1.74
C TYR A 74 14.03 19.53 -0.76
N VAL A 75 13.87 19.80 0.53
CA VAL A 75 13.95 18.79 1.59
C VAL A 75 12.55 18.58 2.12
N PHE A 76 12.06 17.34 2.07
CA PHE A 76 10.81 16.95 2.71
C PHE A 76 11.12 16.08 3.93
N ARG A 77 10.71 16.54 5.11
CA ARG A 77 10.82 15.78 6.36
C ARG A 77 9.42 15.44 6.85
N MET A 78 9.17 14.14 7.03
CA MET A 78 7.95 13.62 7.63
C MET A 78 8.32 12.77 8.83
N ASN A 79 7.73 13.08 9.99
CA ASN A 79 7.82 12.24 11.18
C ASN A 79 6.47 11.52 11.36
N LEU A 80 6.47 10.20 11.20
CA LEU A 80 5.32 9.34 11.50
C LEU A 80 5.67 8.53 12.74
N ASN A 81 5.15 8.95 13.90
CA ASN A 81 5.38 8.25 15.16
C ASN A 81 4.12 7.48 15.53
N GLN A 82 4.19 6.15 15.45
CA GLN A 82 3.16 5.28 15.99
C GLN A 82 3.62 4.80 17.37
N GLN A 83 2.96 5.26 18.42
CA GLN A 83 3.22 4.75 19.76
C GLN A 83 2.65 3.34 19.88
N SER A 84 3.40 2.45 20.52
CA SER A 84 2.97 1.09 20.83
C SER A 84 3.41 0.73 22.25
N SER A 85 2.57 0.01 22.98
CA SER A 85 2.82 -0.39 24.37
C SER A 85 2.09 -1.70 24.69
N GLY A 86 2.50 -2.38 25.76
CA GLY A 86 1.87 -3.63 26.18
C GLY A 86 1.99 -4.75 25.14
N HIS A 87 0.95 -5.59 25.00
CA HIS A 87 0.99 -6.77 24.13
C HIS A 87 1.20 -6.42 22.64
N THR A 88 0.68 -5.29 22.18
CA THR A 88 0.84 -4.88 20.76
C THR A 88 2.27 -4.48 20.41
N TRP A 89 3.12 -4.17 21.39
CA TRP A 89 4.56 -3.96 21.18
C TRP A 89 5.26 -5.20 20.63
N GLU A 90 4.86 -6.39 21.08
CA GLU A 90 5.47 -7.65 20.65
C GLU A 90 5.30 -7.88 19.14
N THR A 91 4.19 -7.43 18.58
CA THR A 91 3.91 -7.48 17.14
C THR A 91 4.59 -6.34 16.38
N HIS A 92 4.60 -5.11 16.92
CA HIS A 92 5.14 -3.95 16.21
C HIS A 92 6.67 -3.85 16.20
N LYS A 93 7.38 -4.56 17.09
CA LYS A 93 8.86 -4.53 17.16
C LYS A 93 9.56 -5.42 16.14
N GLN A 94 8.83 -6.33 15.48
CA GLN A 94 9.33 -7.19 14.40
C GLN A 94 9.50 -6.38 13.11
#